data_AF-A0A7J3SBX9-F1
#
_entry.id   AF-A0A7J3SBX9-F1
#
_cell.length_a   1.000
_cell.length_b   1.000
_cell.length_c   1.000
_cell.angle_alpha   90.00
_cell.angle_beta   90.00
_cell.angle_gamma   90.00
#
_symmetry.space_group_name_H-M   'P 1'
#
loop_
_entity.id
_entity.type
_entity.pdbx_description
1 polymer ?
#
loop_
_entity_poly.entity_id
_entity_poly.type
_entity_poly.pdbx_seq_one_letter_code
_entity_poly.pdbx_strand_id
1 'polypeptide(L)'
;MISIDSVLRVIPDFDSFMNVSELYGSSRALAAEFKDVVEIVDYGDSRVNGFPVEALIIRGGEDRRVLAFAFPHPNEPVGSLTLEFLSRKLASDRELLKSLGATWIIVKVADVFGAKLNEGWFKGSFSLWKYALNYYRPPAYMQVEWSFPIEYKSFKWSKPVIETKALMKIIDEWRPTHIYSLHNSFFTGTYYYISRVLNEDVLKLFRDVPRRYNVPIHMGEAETPYMEKICDAVFRMPGLGEMYDWLEKYLGRDPSSLIEHGGSSYDYARRVNPEVFELVCEVPYIYDYRLSIDIPLGVPRRELLRISHKKDKMLFEDLEKDLDRISKYMSVDNPFYEALSYTRRAIKPQFEAEEKWIEATPELSESATVAQAFDTYLNSYIGYIFRYGLIYRAIQYEMAKGVSSKDLEEVQKSSLKKLENGISELNSLSNYYTIPIRHLVSIQLAAILLSLTRT
;
A
#
# COMPACT_ATOMS: atom_id res chain seq x y z
N MET A 1 -1.50 -27.81 -20.01
CA MET A 1 -1.44 -26.84 -18.90
C MET A 1 -0.78 -25.59 -19.44
N ILE A 2 -1.47 -24.44 -19.42
CA ILE A 2 -0.91 -23.18 -19.94
C ILE A 2 0.23 -22.75 -19.02
N SER A 3 1.37 -22.38 -19.60
CA SER A 3 2.55 -21.96 -18.83
C SER A 3 2.38 -20.53 -18.33
N ILE A 4 2.63 -20.28 -17.04
CA ILE A 4 2.66 -18.91 -16.46
C ILE A 4 3.57 -18.00 -17.30
N ASP A 5 4.73 -18.50 -17.74
CA ASP A 5 5.68 -17.74 -18.56
C ASP A 5 5.09 -17.31 -19.92
N SER A 6 4.10 -18.04 -20.45
CA SER A 6 3.42 -17.64 -21.69
C SER A 6 2.47 -16.45 -21.47
N VAL A 7 1.88 -16.35 -20.28
CA VAL A 7 1.04 -15.21 -19.88
C VAL A 7 1.90 -13.99 -19.59
N LEU A 8 3.00 -14.15 -18.85
CA LEU A 8 3.89 -13.04 -18.50
C LEU A 8 4.58 -12.41 -19.72
N ARG A 9 4.92 -13.23 -20.74
CA ARG A 9 5.62 -12.76 -21.94
C ARG A 9 4.84 -11.74 -22.78
N VAL A 10 3.50 -11.80 -22.73
CA VAL A 10 2.63 -10.94 -23.54
C VAL A 10 2.12 -9.71 -22.79
N ILE A 11 2.59 -9.47 -21.56
CA ILE A 11 2.34 -8.21 -20.85
C ILE A 11 2.97 -7.06 -21.66
N PRO A 12 2.21 -6.01 -22.02
CA PRO A 12 2.74 -4.89 -22.78
C PRO A 12 3.67 -4.01 -21.93
N ASP A 13 4.44 -3.15 -22.58
CA ASP A 13 5.08 -2.03 -21.89
C ASP A 13 4.02 -0.97 -21.53
N PHE A 14 4.25 -0.26 -20.42
CA PHE A 14 3.37 0.81 -19.97
C PHE A 14 4.20 2.08 -19.73
N ASP A 15 3.78 3.18 -20.34
CA ASP A 15 4.46 4.48 -20.19
C ASP A 15 3.89 5.31 -19.02
N SER A 16 2.71 4.94 -18.52
CA SER A 16 2.02 5.66 -17.45
C SER A 16 0.94 4.81 -16.78
N PHE A 17 0.48 5.24 -15.61
CA PHE A 17 -0.70 4.66 -14.95
C PHE A 17 -1.99 5.19 -15.54
N MET A 18 -3.07 4.43 -15.44
CA MET A 18 -4.40 4.86 -15.86
C MET A 18 -5.07 5.71 -14.76
N ASN A 19 -5.75 6.77 -15.15
CA ASN A 19 -6.61 7.52 -14.22
C ASN A 19 -7.91 6.75 -13.95
N VAL A 20 -8.68 7.19 -12.94
CA VAL A 20 -9.91 6.49 -12.52
C VAL A 20 -10.91 6.42 -13.68
N SER A 21 -11.09 7.51 -14.43
CA SER A 21 -12.02 7.53 -15.57
C SER A 21 -11.61 6.57 -16.70
N GLU A 22 -10.31 6.45 -16.98
CA GLU A 22 -9.74 5.51 -17.95
C GLU A 22 -9.97 4.06 -17.51
N LEU A 23 -9.79 3.74 -16.22
CA LEU A 23 -10.01 2.40 -15.67
C LEU A 23 -11.49 1.98 -15.77
N TYR A 24 -12.42 2.87 -15.43
CA TYR A 24 -13.86 2.62 -15.56
C TYR A 24 -14.28 2.46 -17.03
N GLY A 25 -13.76 3.34 -17.89
CA GLY A 25 -13.98 3.26 -19.33
C GLY A 25 -13.53 1.92 -19.91
N SER A 26 -12.33 1.45 -19.50
CA SER A 26 -11.80 0.16 -19.94
C SER A 26 -12.62 -1.03 -19.42
N SER A 27 -13.01 -1.03 -18.13
CA SER A 27 -13.85 -2.09 -17.55
C SER A 27 -15.18 -2.24 -18.28
N ARG A 28 -15.86 -1.13 -18.57
CA ARG A 28 -17.13 -1.13 -19.31
C ARG A 28 -16.96 -1.58 -20.75
N ALA A 29 -15.89 -1.14 -21.42
CA ALA A 29 -15.57 -1.60 -22.76
C ALA A 29 -15.31 -3.12 -22.78
N LEU A 30 -14.57 -3.64 -21.80
CA LEU A 30 -14.30 -5.07 -21.68
C LEU A 30 -15.59 -5.89 -21.50
N ALA A 31 -16.47 -5.47 -20.59
CA ALA A 31 -17.77 -6.12 -20.37
C ALA A 31 -18.66 -6.05 -21.61
N ALA A 32 -18.63 -4.95 -22.36
CA ALA A 32 -19.36 -4.80 -23.62
C ALA A 32 -18.79 -5.66 -24.76
N GLU A 33 -17.48 -5.91 -24.78
CA GLU A 33 -16.82 -6.73 -25.79
C GLU A 33 -17.01 -8.23 -25.52
N PHE A 34 -16.88 -8.68 -24.27
CA PHE A 34 -16.93 -10.09 -23.86
C PHE A 34 -18.17 -10.42 -23.01
N LYS A 35 -19.35 -9.98 -23.46
CA LYS A 35 -20.64 -10.09 -22.74
C LYS A 35 -21.03 -11.50 -22.33
N ASP A 36 -20.49 -12.52 -22.99
CA ASP A 36 -20.75 -13.93 -22.72
C ASP A 36 -20.04 -14.45 -21.46
N VAL A 37 -19.01 -13.75 -20.97
CA VAL A 37 -18.20 -14.20 -19.82
C VAL A 37 -17.88 -13.10 -18.81
N VAL A 38 -17.91 -11.83 -19.22
CA VAL A 38 -17.61 -10.68 -18.37
C VAL A 38 -18.91 -9.95 -18.05
N GLU A 39 -19.21 -9.86 -16.77
CA GLU A 39 -20.27 -9.03 -16.21
C GLU A 39 -19.64 -7.89 -15.40
N ILE A 40 -20.29 -6.74 -15.35
CA ILE A 40 -19.90 -5.62 -14.48
C ILE A 40 -21.01 -5.38 -13.47
N VAL A 41 -20.65 -5.28 -12.19
CA VAL A 41 -21.60 -5.14 -11.08
C VAL A 41 -21.18 -3.98 -10.19
N ASP A 42 -22.13 -3.11 -9.86
CA ASP A 42 -21.95 -2.00 -8.92
C ASP A 42 -22.18 -2.51 -7.49
N TYR A 43 -21.14 -2.51 -6.65
CA TYR A 43 -21.23 -2.99 -5.26
C TYR A 43 -21.52 -1.88 -4.24
N GLY A 44 -21.47 -0.61 -4.65
CA GLY A 44 -21.90 0.52 -3.84
C GLY A 44 -21.29 1.83 -4.30
N ASP A 45 -21.76 2.92 -3.70
CA ASP A 45 -21.22 4.25 -3.95
C ASP A 45 -19.79 4.40 -3.42
N SER A 46 -19.06 5.35 -3.99
CA SER A 46 -17.81 5.87 -3.42
C SER A 46 -17.99 7.31 -2.95
N ARG A 47 -16.96 7.88 -2.32
CA ARG A 47 -16.97 9.30 -1.94
C ARG A 47 -16.91 10.24 -3.16
N VAL A 48 -16.81 9.69 -4.37
CA VAL A 48 -16.84 10.44 -5.64
C VAL A 48 -18.13 10.12 -6.38
N ASN A 49 -18.97 11.14 -6.55
CA ASN A 49 -20.23 11.00 -7.28
C ASN A 49 -20.00 10.52 -8.73
N GLY A 50 -20.81 9.56 -9.17
CA GLY A 50 -20.74 8.97 -10.52
C GLY A 50 -19.66 7.90 -10.70
N PHE A 51 -18.89 7.58 -9.66
CA PHE A 51 -17.87 6.52 -9.68
C PHE A 51 -18.14 5.50 -8.57
N PRO A 52 -19.13 4.59 -8.73
CA PRO A 52 -19.38 3.53 -7.75
C PRO A 52 -18.19 2.55 -7.70
N VAL A 53 -18.01 1.83 -6.59
CA VAL A 53 -17.07 0.69 -6.59
C VAL A 53 -17.66 -0.43 -7.46
N GLU A 54 -17.14 -0.55 -8.67
CA GLU A 54 -17.55 -1.56 -9.66
C GLU A 54 -16.58 -2.76 -9.65
N ALA A 55 -17.14 -3.97 -9.82
CA ALA A 55 -16.38 -5.19 -9.99
C ALA A 55 -16.68 -5.85 -11.34
N LEU A 56 -15.63 -6.35 -11.99
CA LEU A 56 -15.76 -7.25 -13.12
C LEU A 56 -15.87 -8.68 -12.61
N ILE A 57 -16.94 -9.37 -12.99
CA ILE A 57 -17.17 -10.78 -12.70
C ILE A 57 -16.84 -11.59 -13.95
N ILE A 58 -15.80 -12.42 -13.88
CA ILE A 58 -15.32 -13.25 -14.99
C ILE A 58 -15.43 -14.72 -14.59
N ARG A 59 -16.40 -15.44 -15.16
CA ARG A 59 -16.76 -16.80 -14.72
C ARG A 59 -15.94 -17.86 -15.47
N GLY A 60 -15.03 -18.53 -14.76
CA GLY A 60 -14.19 -19.61 -15.29
C GLY A 60 -14.32 -20.97 -14.57
N GLY A 61 -15.09 -21.04 -13.49
CA GLY A 61 -15.31 -22.24 -12.68
C GLY A 61 -15.85 -21.91 -11.29
N GLU A 62 -16.37 -22.91 -10.58
CA GLU A 62 -16.99 -22.73 -9.25
C GLU A 62 -16.09 -23.17 -8.08
N ASP A 63 -15.02 -23.92 -8.37
CA ASP A 63 -14.09 -24.47 -7.37
C ASP A 63 -13.37 -23.38 -6.60
N ARG A 64 -13.05 -22.26 -7.28
CA ARG A 64 -12.35 -21.12 -6.70
C ARG A 64 -13.11 -19.83 -6.99
N ARG A 65 -13.31 -19.04 -5.94
CA ARG A 65 -13.80 -17.66 -6.02
C ARG A 65 -12.65 -16.75 -5.61
N VAL A 66 -12.21 -15.91 -6.54
CA VAL A 66 -11.01 -15.09 -6.41
C VAL A 66 -11.42 -13.62 -6.39
N LEU A 67 -11.27 -12.95 -5.25
CA LEU A 67 -11.35 -11.50 -5.17
C LEU A 67 -9.96 -10.94 -5.44
N ALA A 68 -9.82 -10.09 -6.45
CA ALA A 68 -8.58 -9.37 -6.71
C ALA A 68 -8.87 -7.87 -6.81
N PHE A 69 -8.18 -7.06 -6.02
CA PHE A 69 -8.43 -5.63 -6.01
C PHE A 69 -7.15 -4.80 -5.95
N ALA A 70 -7.24 -3.61 -6.51
CA ALA A 70 -6.16 -2.63 -6.56
C ALA A 70 -6.60 -1.32 -5.91
N PHE A 71 -5.64 -0.42 -5.69
CA PHE A 71 -5.78 0.73 -4.80
C PHE A 71 -6.30 0.37 -3.40
N PRO A 72 -5.72 -0.66 -2.72
CA PRO A 72 -5.95 -0.84 -1.28
C PRO A 72 -5.52 0.42 -0.51
N HIS A 73 -4.39 1.01 -0.93
CA HIS A 73 -4.04 2.40 -0.67
C HIS A 73 -4.11 3.22 -1.96
N PRO A 74 -4.55 4.49 -1.89
CA PRO A 74 -4.88 5.27 -3.09
C PRO A 74 -3.69 5.76 -3.91
N ASN A 75 -2.49 5.78 -3.33
CA ASN A 75 -1.26 6.16 -4.01
C ASN A 75 -0.56 4.95 -4.66
N GLU A 76 -1.24 3.82 -4.80
CA GLU A 76 -0.65 2.56 -5.26
C GLU A 76 -1.30 2.02 -6.55
N PRO A 77 -0.99 2.62 -7.72
CA PRO A 77 -1.67 2.32 -8.98
C PRO A 77 -1.17 1.07 -9.70
N VAL A 78 -0.04 0.45 -9.31
CA VAL A 78 0.53 -0.68 -10.06
C VAL A 78 -0.45 -1.85 -10.15
N GLY A 79 -1.13 -2.16 -9.05
CA GLY A 79 -2.15 -3.22 -9.00
C GLY A 79 -3.24 -3.04 -10.06
N SER A 80 -3.62 -1.79 -10.37
CA SER A 80 -4.69 -1.53 -11.33
C SER A 80 -4.31 -1.95 -12.75
N LEU A 81 -3.04 -1.81 -13.15
CA LEU A 81 -2.54 -2.26 -14.44
C LEU A 81 -2.35 -3.78 -14.49
N THR A 82 -2.01 -4.39 -13.36
CA THR A 82 -2.02 -5.85 -13.23
C THR A 82 -3.41 -6.41 -13.47
N LEU A 83 -4.45 -5.82 -12.87
CA LEU A 83 -5.84 -6.23 -13.04
C LEU A 83 -6.40 -5.85 -14.42
N GLU A 84 -5.96 -4.74 -15.00
CA GLU A 84 -6.26 -4.36 -16.38
C GLU A 84 -5.82 -5.45 -17.36
N PHE A 85 -4.55 -5.84 -17.30
CA PHE A 85 -4.03 -6.91 -18.14
C PHE A 85 -4.70 -8.25 -17.85
N LEU A 86 -4.80 -8.64 -16.57
CA LEU A 86 -5.35 -9.94 -16.18
C LEU A 86 -6.82 -10.09 -16.60
N SER A 87 -7.66 -9.06 -16.37
CA SER A 87 -9.07 -9.11 -16.75
C SER A 87 -9.26 -9.29 -18.26
N ARG A 88 -8.50 -8.56 -19.09
CA ARG A 88 -8.52 -8.74 -20.55
C ARG A 88 -8.02 -10.12 -20.97
N LYS A 89 -6.96 -10.62 -20.33
CA LYS A 89 -6.37 -11.92 -20.64
C LYS A 89 -7.33 -13.07 -20.30
N LEU A 90 -8.00 -13.02 -19.15
CA LEU A 90 -9.04 -13.98 -18.77
C LEU A 90 -10.26 -13.92 -19.70
N ALA A 91 -10.67 -12.72 -20.11
CA ALA A 91 -11.81 -12.53 -20.99
C ALA A 91 -11.55 -13.02 -22.43
N SER A 92 -10.33 -12.86 -22.94
CA SER A 92 -9.97 -13.23 -24.32
C SER A 92 -9.45 -14.66 -24.48
N ASP A 93 -8.91 -15.27 -23.42
CA ASP A 93 -8.31 -16.61 -23.45
C ASP A 93 -9.15 -17.61 -22.66
N ARG A 94 -10.12 -18.23 -23.35
CA ARG A 94 -11.07 -19.18 -22.74
C ARG A 94 -10.40 -20.42 -22.16
N GLU A 95 -9.33 -20.89 -22.80
CA GLU A 95 -8.58 -22.05 -22.32
C GLU A 95 -7.82 -21.71 -21.04
N LEU A 96 -7.22 -20.52 -20.94
CA LEU A 96 -6.62 -20.04 -19.69
C LEU A 96 -7.66 -19.96 -18.58
N LEU A 97 -8.77 -19.27 -18.82
CA LEU A 97 -9.83 -19.09 -17.84
C LEU A 97 -10.35 -20.43 -17.31
N LYS A 98 -10.63 -21.38 -18.21
CA LYS A 98 -11.06 -22.74 -17.85
C LYS A 98 -9.98 -23.50 -17.08
N SER A 99 -8.72 -23.38 -17.47
CA SER A 99 -7.61 -24.08 -16.79
C SER A 99 -7.37 -23.59 -15.36
N LEU A 100 -7.69 -22.33 -15.06
CA LEU A 100 -7.62 -21.77 -13.72
C LEU A 100 -8.80 -22.21 -12.84
N GLY A 101 -9.92 -22.58 -13.45
CA GLY A 101 -11.10 -23.13 -12.78
C GLY A 101 -11.70 -22.17 -11.74
N ALA A 102 -11.59 -20.87 -11.98
CA ALA A 102 -11.92 -19.83 -11.00
C ALA A 102 -12.93 -18.82 -11.55
N THR A 103 -13.84 -18.39 -10.70
CA THR A 103 -14.62 -17.17 -10.90
C THR A 103 -13.84 -16.01 -10.28
N TRP A 104 -13.55 -15.01 -11.10
CA TRP A 104 -12.79 -13.82 -10.70
C TRP A 104 -13.73 -12.65 -10.46
N ILE A 105 -13.53 -11.98 -9.32
CA ILE A 105 -14.20 -10.76 -8.91
C ILE A 105 -13.11 -9.70 -8.82
N ILE A 106 -13.04 -8.85 -9.84
CA ILE A 106 -11.92 -7.91 -10.03
C ILE A 106 -12.38 -6.48 -9.79
N VAL A 107 -11.82 -5.83 -8.77
CA VAL A 107 -12.05 -4.41 -8.46
C VAL A 107 -10.80 -3.61 -8.80
N LYS A 108 -10.81 -2.92 -9.95
CA LYS A 108 -9.62 -2.18 -10.42
C LYS A 108 -9.30 -0.93 -9.60
N VAL A 109 -10.30 -0.37 -8.90
CA VAL A 109 -10.15 0.82 -8.05
C VAL A 109 -10.98 0.66 -6.79
N ALA A 110 -10.36 0.23 -5.70
CA ALA A 110 -11.03 0.09 -4.42
C ALA A 110 -11.18 1.46 -3.71
N ASP A 111 -10.10 2.25 -3.59
CA ASP A 111 -10.17 3.62 -3.07
C ASP A 111 -10.32 4.65 -4.20
N VAL A 112 -11.55 4.84 -4.68
CA VAL A 112 -11.88 5.77 -5.78
C VAL A 112 -11.50 7.21 -5.45
N PHE A 113 -11.86 7.68 -4.26
CA PHE A 113 -11.63 9.06 -3.84
C PHE A 113 -10.14 9.37 -3.71
N GLY A 114 -9.41 8.53 -2.99
CA GLY A 114 -7.99 8.75 -2.83
C GLY A 114 -7.23 8.58 -4.15
N ALA A 115 -7.63 7.64 -5.02
CA ALA A 115 -7.01 7.47 -6.33
C ALA A 115 -7.15 8.76 -7.18
N LYS A 116 -8.33 9.38 -7.20
CA LYS A 116 -8.53 10.69 -7.87
C LYS A 116 -7.61 11.78 -7.33
N LEU A 117 -7.38 11.81 -6.01
CA LEU A 117 -6.45 12.77 -5.41
C LEU A 117 -4.98 12.50 -5.77
N ASN A 118 -4.63 11.33 -6.33
CA ASN A 118 -3.29 10.98 -6.76
C ASN A 118 -3.06 11.08 -8.29
N GLU A 119 -4.11 11.27 -9.10
CA GLU A 119 -4.02 11.25 -10.58
C GLU A 119 -2.95 12.20 -11.17
N GLY A 120 -2.64 13.29 -10.47
CA GLY A 120 -1.66 14.28 -10.91
C GLY A 120 -0.22 13.75 -11.05
N TRP A 121 0.13 12.61 -10.43
CA TRP A 121 1.44 11.99 -10.65
C TRP A 121 1.43 10.80 -11.63
N PHE A 122 0.26 10.29 -12.05
CA PHE A 122 0.13 9.05 -12.83
C PHE A 122 0.70 9.12 -14.25
N LYS A 123 0.71 10.30 -14.87
CA LYS A 123 1.10 10.50 -16.27
C LYS A 123 2.42 11.24 -16.40
N GLY A 124 3.19 10.98 -17.45
CA GLY A 124 4.46 11.66 -17.76
C GLY A 124 5.60 11.24 -16.83
N SER A 125 6.79 11.82 -17.04
CA SER A 125 8.00 11.41 -16.32
C SER A 125 7.86 11.57 -14.80
N PHE A 126 8.35 10.56 -14.07
CA PHE A 126 8.40 10.59 -12.63
C PHE A 126 9.47 11.58 -12.13
N SER A 127 9.14 12.27 -11.04
CA SER A 127 10.12 12.89 -10.16
C SER A 127 9.57 12.85 -8.73
N LEU A 128 10.45 12.76 -7.74
CA LEU A 128 10.08 12.85 -6.33
C LEU A 128 9.29 14.14 -6.03
N TRP A 129 9.67 15.24 -6.67
CA TRP A 129 8.98 16.53 -6.55
C TRP A 129 7.53 16.43 -6.99
N LYS A 130 7.30 15.91 -8.21
CA LYS A 130 5.95 15.73 -8.75
C LYS A 130 5.12 14.76 -7.91
N TYR A 131 5.72 13.65 -7.48
CA TYR A 131 5.04 12.67 -6.64
C TYR A 131 4.60 13.31 -5.32
N ALA A 132 5.52 13.98 -4.60
CA ALA A 132 5.23 14.59 -3.31
C ALA A 132 4.14 15.68 -3.39
N LEU A 133 4.13 16.50 -4.44
CA LEU A 133 3.08 17.53 -4.63
C LEU A 133 1.70 16.97 -5.00
N ASN A 134 1.61 15.71 -5.42
CA ASN A 134 0.37 15.03 -5.78
C ASN A 134 0.05 13.85 -4.86
N TYR A 135 0.87 13.61 -3.85
CA TYR A 135 0.70 12.50 -2.92
C TYR A 135 -0.55 12.69 -2.07
N TYR A 136 -1.30 11.61 -1.89
CA TYR A 136 -2.35 11.53 -0.89
C TYR A 136 -2.45 10.11 -0.34
N ARG A 137 -2.41 10.00 0.99
CA ARG A 137 -2.83 8.81 1.74
C ARG A 137 -3.76 9.26 2.87
N PRO A 138 -4.98 8.71 2.98
CA PRO A 138 -5.92 9.09 4.02
C PRO A 138 -5.45 8.65 5.42
N PRO A 139 -6.07 9.18 6.49
CA PRO A 139 -6.01 8.54 7.81
C PRO A 139 -6.29 7.04 7.72
N ALA A 140 -5.70 6.21 8.59
CA ALA A 140 -5.88 4.75 8.53
C ALA A 140 -7.37 4.34 8.59
N TYR A 141 -8.19 5.04 9.37
CA TYR A 141 -9.62 4.80 9.46
C TYR A 141 -10.43 5.17 8.21
N MET A 142 -9.79 5.86 7.26
CA MET A 142 -10.34 6.26 5.96
C MET A 142 -9.68 5.56 4.78
N GLN A 143 -8.68 4.70 5.03
CA GLN A 143 -8.09 3.82 4.01
C GLN A 143 -9.03 2.64 3.79
N VAL A 144 -9.10 2.14 2.55
CA VAL A 144 -9.97 0.99 2.23
C VAL A 144 -9.46 -0.25 2.96
N GLU A 145 -8.17 -0.54 2.80
CA GLU A 145 -7.47 -1.35 3.79
C GLU A 145 -7.39 -0.60 5.13
N TRP A 146 -7.54 -1.31 6.25
CA TRP A 146 -7.55 -0.74 7.62
C TRP A 146 -8.83 -0.04 8.11
N SER A 147 -9.95 -0.15 7.39
CA SER A 147 -11.24 0.35 7.91
C SER A 147 -12.31 -0.74 8.09
N PHE A 148 -11.98 -2.01 7.86
CA PHE A 148 -12.93 -3.10 8.06
C PHE A 148 -13.33 -3.23 9.55
N PRO A 149 -14.60 -3.57 9.86
CA PRO A 149 -15.03 -3.77 11.24
C PRO A 149 -14.21 -4.87 11.92
N ILE A 150 -13.86 -4.72 13.19
CA ILE A 150 -13.11 -5.73 13.97
C ILE A 150 -13.39 -5.61 15.47
N GLU A 151 -13.37 -6.75 16.14
CA GLU A 151 -13.39 -6.87 17.60
C GLU A 151 -12.18 -7.71 18.02
N TYR A 152 -11.33 -7.15 18.88
CA TYR A 152 -10.14 -7.83 19.39
C TYR A 152 -9.84 -7.35 20.81
N LYS A 153 -9.83 -8.27 21.79
CA LYS A 153 -9.72 -7.95 23.23
C LYS A 153 -10.72 -6.86 23.63
N SER A 154 -10.27 -5.73 24.17
CA SER A 154 -11.12 -4.59 24.54
C SER A 154 -11.40 -3.63 23.38
N PHE A 155 -10.72 -3.80 22.23
CA PHE A 155 -10.87 -2.94 21.08
C PHE A 155 -12.05 -3.35 20.19
N LYS A 156 -12.82 -2.36 19.75
CA LYS A 156 -13.92 -2.54 18.81
C LYS A 156 -13.97 -1.38 17.82
N TRP A 157 -13.98 -1.73 16.54
CA TRP A 157 -14.16 -0.79 15.43
C TRP A 157 -15.29 -1.24 14.50
N SER A 158 -16.15 -0.32 14.11
CA SER A 158 -17.32 -0.63 13.27
C SER A 158 -17.74 0.52 12.36
N LYS A 159 -16.79 1.38 11.96
CA LYS A 159 -17.05 2.56 11.12
C LYS A 159 -16.28 2.49 9.78
N PRO A 160 -16.52 1.46 8.94
CA PRO A 160 -15.88 1.37 7.64
C PRO A 160 -16.29 2.53 6.73
N VAL A 161 -15.37 2.97 5.87
CA VAL A 161 -15.71 3.90 4.77
C VAL A 161 -16.62 3.23 3.76
N ILE A 162 -17.29 4.03 2.94
CA ILE A 162 -18.30 3.52 2.00
C ILE A 162 -17.70 2.59 0.93
N GLU A 163 -16.46 2.86 0.49
CA GLU A 163 -15.72 1.99 -0.41
C GLU A 163 -15.39 0.63 0.23
N THR A 164 -15.01 0.62 1.51
CA THR A 164 -14.79 -0.62 2.28
C THR A 164 -16.08 -1.41 2.43
N LYS A 165 -17.23 -0.74 2.62
CA LYS A 165 -18.53 -1.42 2.64
C LYS A 165 -18.85 -2.11 1.31
N ALA A 166 -18.39 -1.57 0.18
CA ALA A 166 -18.53 -2.24 -1.11
C ALA A 166 -17.68 -3.52 -1.17
N LEU A 167 -16.42 -3.49 -0.71
CA LEU A 167 -15.62 -4.72 -0.59
C LEU A 167 -16.21 -5.72 0.41
N MET A 168 -16.76 -5.26 1.54
CA MET A 168 -17.44 -6.12 2.50
C MET A 168 -18.59 -6.87 1.83
N LYS A 169 -19.45 -6.19 1.05
CA LYS A 169 -20.54 -6.85 0.31
C LYS A 169 -20.02 -7.91 -0.66
N ILE A 170 -18.93 -7.62 -1.37
CA ILE A 170 -18.28 -8.59 -2.26
C ILE A 170 -17.83 -9.82 -1.47
N ILE A 171 -17.15 -9.61 -0.35
CA ILE A 171 -16.65 -10.70 0.52
C ILE A 171 -17.82 -11.53 1.07
N ASP A 172 -18.88 -10.87 1.53
CA ASP A 172 -20.07 -11.53 2.11
C ASP A 172 -20.84 -12.35 1.06
N GLU A 173 -21.00 -11.80 -0.15
CA GLU A 173 -21.71 -12.43 -1.27
C GLU A 173 -20.91 -13.59 -1.88
N TRP A 174 -19.63 -13.35 -2.20
CA TRP A 174 -18.83 -14.31 -2.94
C TRP A 174 -18.05 -15.27 -2.07
N ARG A 175 -17.92 -15.01 -0.76
CA ARG A 175 -17.18 -15.87 0.18
C ARG A 175 -15.86 -16.36 -0.44
N PRO A 176 -14.94 -15.44 -0.77
CA PRO A 176 -13.78 -15.75 -1.59
C PRO A 176 -12.93 -16.83 -0.95
N THR A 177 -12.38 -17.69 -1.80
CA THR A 177 -11.36 -18.69 -1.44
C THR A 177 -9.96 -18.07 -1.46
N HIS A 178 -9.77 -17.08 -2.32
CA HIS A 178 -8.51 -16.36 -2.51
C HIS A 178 -8.80 -14.86 -2.58
N ILE A 179 -7.98 -14.07 -1.90
CA ILE A 179 -7.96 -12.62 -1.96
C ILE A 179 -6.57 -12.19 -2.43
N TYR A 180 -6.53 -11.31 -3.43
CA TYR A 180 -5.33 -10.68 -3.93
C TYR A 180 -5.47 -9.17 -3.74
N SER A 181 -4.90 -8.66 -2.65
CA SER A 181 -4.79 -7.22 -2.41
C SER A 181 -3.49 -6.72 -3.04
N LEU A 182 -3.60 -5.98 -4.14
CA LEU A 182 -2.43 -5.60 -4.95
C LEU A 182 -1.91 -4.22 -4.56
N HIS A 183 -0.80 -4.24 -3.84
CA HIS A 183 -0.13 -3.06 -3.30
C HIS A 183 1.10 -2.66 -4.12
N ASN A 184 1.60 -1.45 -3.89
CA ASN A 184 2.97 -1.12 -4.27
C ASN A 184 3.67 -0.33 -3.18
N SER A 185 4.88 -0.75 -2.87
CA SER A 185 5.78 -0.01 -2.01
C SER A 185 6.41 1.13 -2.82
N PHE A 186 6.70 2.25 -2.15
CA PHE A 186 7.30 3.37 -2.86
C PHE A 186 8.78 3.12 -3.13
N PHE A 187 9.56 2.86 -2.07
CA PHE A 187 11.03 2.78 -2.13
C PHE A 187 11.55 1.68 -1.19
N THR A 188 11.34 0.42 -1.58
CA THR A 188 11.79 -0.79 -0.84
C THR A 188 12.22 -1.87 -1.84
N GLY A 189 12.45 -3.12 -1.44
CA GLY A 189 12.49 -4.25 -2.39
C GLY A 189 11.11 -4.89 -2.59
N THR A 190 10.97 -5.88 -3.48
CA THR A 190 9.73 -6.67 -3.57
C THR A 190 9.56 -7.56 -2.35
N TYR A 191 8.37 -7.59 -1.75
CA TYR A 191 8.02 -8.53 -0.68
C TYR A 191 6.55 -8.95 -0.72
N TYR A 192 6.21 -9.94 0.11
CA TYR A 192 4.90 -10.58 0.11
C TYR A 192 4.39 -10.79 1.53
N TYR A 193 3.10 -10.57 1.75
CA TYR A 193 2.39 -11.10 2.90
C TYR A 193 1.49 -12.26 2.47
N ILE A 194 1.53 -13.37 3.22
CA ILE A 194 0.67 -14.53 2.98
C ILE A 194 -0.06 -14.96 4.24
N SER A 195 -1.35 -15.29 4.09
CA SER A 195 -2.20 -15.72 5.21
C SER A 195 -1.91 -17.16 5.67
N ARG A 196 -1.39 -18.01 4.79
CA ARG A 196 -0.89 -19.35 5.10
C ARG A 196 0.42 -19.62 4.37
N VAL A 197 1.28 -20.43 4.99
CA VAL A 197 2.55 -20.84 4.41
C VAL A 197 2.28 -21.68 3.16
N LEU A 198 2.90 -21.29 2.05
CA LEU A 198 2.85 -22.03 0.78
C LEU A 198 3.99 -23.05 0.72
N ASN A 199 3.95 -23.96 -0.26
CA ASN A 199 5.07 -24.88 -0.46
C ASN A 199 6.37 -24.15 -0.85
N GLU A 200 7.51 -24.79 -0.56
CA GLU A 200 8.83 -24.20 -0.76
C GLU A 200 9.11 -23.82 -2.22
N ASP A 201 8.57 -24.57 -3.18
CA ASP A 201 8.72 -24.26 -4.61
C ASP A 201 8.08 -22.91 -4.97
N VAL A 202 6.90 -22.60 -4.43
CA VAL A 202 6.25 -21.30 -4.61
C VAL A 202 7.01 -20.20 -3.87
N LEU A 203 7.45 -20.44 -2.63
CA LEU A 203 8.25 -19.47 -1.86
C LEU A 203 9.59 -19.14 -2.55
N LYS A 204 10.22 -20.13 -3.18
CA LYS A 204 11.41 -19.92 -4.01
C LYS A 204 11.07 -19.08 -5.25
N LEU A 205 9.96 -19.36 -5.93
CA LEU A 205 9.55 -18.60 -7.11
C LEU A 205 9.18 -17.15 -6.79
N PHE A 206 8.60 -16.87 -5.62
CA PHE A 206 8.38 -15.50 -5.13
C PHE A 206 9.68 -14.72 -5.01
N ARG A 207 10.79 -15.38 -4.66
CA ARG A 207 12.12 -14.75 -4.60
C ARG A 207 12.83 -14.68 -5.96
N ASP A 208 12.59 -15.66 -6.82
CA ASP A 208 13.28 -15.77 -8.11
C ASP A 208 12.65 -14.93 -9.23
N VAL A 209 11.32 -14.77 -9.25
CA VAL A 209 10.64 -14.02 -10.31
C VAL A 209 11.05 -12.54 -10.34
N PRO A 210 11.07 -11.79 -9.23
CA PRO A 210 11.52 -10.39 -9.23
C PRO A 210 12.92 -10.24 -9.85
N ARG A 211 13.85 -11.15 -9.50
CA ARG A 211 15.23 -11.15 -10.01
C ARG A 211 15.30 -11.26 -11.53
N ARG A 212 14.39 -12.01 -12.17
CA ARG A 212 14.32 -12.12 -13.65
C ARG A 212 13.99 -10.80 -14.33
N TYR A 213 13.37 -9.87 -13.60
CA TYR A 213 13.02 -8.53 -14.06
C TYR A 213 13.96 -7.45 -13.54
N ASN A 214 15.12 -7.82 -12.97
CA ASN A 214 16.06 -6.91 -12.31
C ASN A 214 15.41 -6.07 -11.21
N VAL A 215 14.41 -6.65 -10.53
CA VAL A 215 13.78 -6.09 -9.34
C VAL A 215 14.18 -6.98 -8.15
N PRO A 216 14.96 -6.48 -7.19
CA PRO A 216 15.39 -7.30 -6.07
C PRO A 216 14.28 -7.43 -5.03
N ILE A 217 14.42 -8.47 -4.22
CA ILE A 217 13.56 -8.73 -3.07
C ILE A 217 13.97 -7.82 -1.90
N HIS A 218 13.04 -7.57 -0.98
CA HIS A 218 13.28 -6.74 0.19
C HIS A 218 14.22 -7.42 1.19
N MET A 219 15.35 -6.77 1.47
CA MET A 219 16.34 -7.21 2.46
C MET A 219 16.56 -6.17 3.57
N GLY A 220 15.72 -5.12 3.60
CA GLY A 220 15.77 -4.03 4.58
C GLY A 220 15.10 -4.36 5.91
N GLU A 221 14.65 -3.33 6.61
CA GLU A 221 13.87 -3.44 7.84
C GLU A 221 12.49 -4.01 7.55
N ALA A 222 11.90 -4.75 8.49
CA ALA A 222 10.49 -5.10 8.37
C ALA A 222 9.65 -3.80 8.42
N GLU A 223 8.54 -3.75 7.67
CA GLU A 223 7.67 -2.56 7.64
C GLU A 223 7.11 -2.23 9.02
N THR A 224 6.86 -3.23 9.86
CA THR A 224 6.61 -3.03 11.30
C THR A 224 7.40 -4.01 12.18
N PRO A 225 7.70 -3.61 13.43
CA PRO A 225 8.50 -4.45 14.35
C PRO A 225 7.90 -5.80 14.74
N TYR A 226 6.60 -6.01 14.51
CA TYR A 226 5.86 -7.21 14.90
C TYR A 226 5.63 -8.18 13.73
N MET A 227 6.20 -7.91 12.56
CA MET A 227 6.06 -8.80 11.41
C MET A 227 6.83 -10.11 11.61
N GLU A 228 6.13 -11.22 11.39
CA GLU A 228 6.73 -12.55 11.40
C GLU A 228 7.28 -12.90 10.02
N LYS A 229 8.60 -13.10 9.93
CA LYS A 229 9.28 -13.52 8.70
C LYS A 229 9.12 -15.02 8.49
N ILE A 230 8.62 -15.43 7.32
CA ILE A 230 8.56 -16.84 6.89
C ILE A 230 9.87 -17.22 6.20
N CYS A 231 10.28 -16.42 5.22
CA CYS A 231 11.60 -16.49 4.59
C CYS A 231 11.96 -15.10 4.02
N ASP A 232 13.09 -14.97 3.31
CA ASP A 232 13.49 -13.67 2.75
C ASP A 232 12.40 -13.06 1.88
N ALA A 233 12.00 -11.82 2.24
CA ALA A 233 10.93 -11.05 1.61
C ALA A 233 9.54 -11.71 1.59
N VAL A 234 9.30 -12.75 2.40
CA VAL A 234 7.97 -13.33 2.59
C VAL A 234 7.63 -13.34 4.07
N PHE A 235 6.54 -12.69 4.41
CA PHE A 235 6.10 -12.47 5.78
C PHE A 235 4.70 -13.04 5.98
N ARG A 236 4.37 -13.38 7.23
CA ARG A 236 3.00 -13.72 7.60
C ARG A 236 2.12 -12.47 7.49
N MET A 237 0.88 -12.65 7.01
CA MET A 237 -0.09 -11.57 6.93
C MET A 237 -0.28 -10.89 8.29
N PRO A 238 0.07 -9.61 8.43
CA PRO A 238 -0.19 -8.87 9.66
C PRO A 238 -1.69 -8.54 9.74
N GLY A 239 -2.26 -8.58 10.93
CA GLY A 239 -3.58 -8.07 11.22
C GLY A 239 -3.53 -6.99 12.30
N LEU A 240 -4.71 -6.46 12.63
CA LEU A 240 -4.83 -5.51 13.74
C LEU A 240 -4.48 -6.15 15.09
N GLY A 241 -4.69 -7.47 15.24
CA GLY A 241 -4.40 -8.20 16.47
C GLY A 241 -2.92 -8.15 16.85
N GLU A 242 -2.04 -8.37 15.89
CA GLU A 242 -0.59 -8.33 16.07
C GLU A 242 -0.10 -6.92 16.45
N MET A 243 -0.67 -5.89 15.82
CA MET A 243 -0.40 -4.49 16.19
C MET A 243 -0.88 -4.18 17.62
N TYR A 244 -2.09 -4.61 17.98
CA TYR A 244 -2.65 -4.42 19.31
C TYR A 244 -1.74 -5.06 20.37
N ASP A 245 -1.35 -6.32 20.16
CA ASP A 245 -0.52 -7.07 21.11
C ASP A 245 0.87 -6.46 21.27
N TRP A 246 1.44 -5.96 20.17
CA TRP A 246 2.71 -5.26 20.21
C TRP A 246 2.62 -3.94 21.00
N LEU A 247 1.60 -3.12 20.75
CA LEU A 247 1.38 -1.88 21.50
C LEU A 247 1.12 -2.17 22.99
N GLU A 248 0.28 -3.15 23.32
CA GLU A 248 0.00 -3.53 24.70
C GLU A 248 1.27 -3.95 25.43
N LYS A 249 2.10 -4.79 24.80
CA LYS A 249 3.38 -5.26 25.35
C LYS A 249 4.33 -4.12 25.67
N TYR A 250 4.57 -3.20 24.73
CA TYR A 250 5.57 -2.16 24.90
C TYR A 250 5.05 -0.94 25.65
N LEU A 251 3.76 -0.63 25.62
CA LEU A 251 3.19 0.44 26.43
C LEU A 251 2.86 0.01 27.86
N GLY A 252 2.68 -1.30 28.11
CA GLY A 252 2.31 -1.83 29.43
C GLY A 252 0.90 -1.44 29.87
N ARG A 253 0.02 -1.11 28.92
CA ARG A 253 -1.39 -0.73 29.13
C ARG A 253 -2.21 -1.10 27.91
N ASP A 254 -3.52 -1.23 28.10
CA ASP A 254 -4.49 -1.42 27.02
C ASP A 254 -4.38 -0.30 25.97
N PRO A 255 -4.05 -0.61 24.70
CA PRO A 255 -3.91 0.37 23.63
C PRO A 255 -5.22 0.67 22.89
N SER A 256 -6.36 0.14 23.31
CA SER A 256 -7.65 0.30 22.61
C SER A 256 -8.04 1.75 22.33
N SER A 257 -7.68 2.69 23.21
CA SER A 257 -7.93 4.13 23.03
C SER A 257 -6.95 4.83 22.08
N LEU A 258 -5.86 4.15 21.71
CA LEU A 258 -4.80 4.65 20.82
C LEU A 258 -4.99 4.22 19.37
N ILE A 259 -5.75 3.14 19.16
CA ILE A 259 -6.07 2.60 17.85
C ILE A 259 -7.34 3.30 17.35
N GLU A 260 -7.21 4.10 16.30
CA GLU A 260 -8.34 4.85 15.74
C GLU A 260 -8.90 4.22 14.44
N HIS A 261 -8.53 2.98 14.07
CA HIS A 261 -8.88 2.38 12.77
C HIS A 261 -9.33 0.91 12.87
N GLY A 262 -9.81 0.37 11.75
CA GLY A 262 -10.30 -1.00 11.63
C GLY A 262 -9.23 -2.01 11.22
N GLY A 263 -9.68 -3.23 10.94
CA GLY A 263 -8.84 -4.33 10.46
C GLY A 263 -8.65 -4.30 8.94
N SER A 264 -7.93 -5.31 8.47
CA SER A 264 -7.66 -5.56 7.04
C SER A 264 -8.83 -6.28 6.35
N SER A 265 -8.76 -6.39 5.02
CA SER A 265 -9.67 -7.26 4.27
C SER A 265 -9.55 -8.73 4.71
N TYR A 266 -8.34 -9.19 5.04
CA TYR A 266 -8.09 -10.52 5.63
C TYR A 266 -8.82 -10.73 6.97
N ASP A 267 -8.77 -9.74 7.87
CA ASP A 267 -9.45 -9.77 9.16
C ASP A 267 -10.98 -9.89 9.04
N TYR A 268 -11.54 -9.32 7.96
CA TYR A 268 -12.95 -9.42 7.66
C TYR A 268 -13.29 -10.75 6.98
N ALA A 269 -12.54 -11.12 5.94
CA ALA A 269 -12.79 -12.29 5.11
C ALA A 269 -12.74 -13.60 5.89
N ARG A 270 -11.85 -13.73 6.88
CA ARG A 270 -11.77 -14.91 7.75
C ARG A 270 -13.05 -15.23 8.52
N ARG A 271 -13.91 -14.23 8.77
CA ARG A 271 -15.22 -14.44 9.44
C ARG A 271 -16.22 -15.12 8.51
N VAL A 272 -16.08 -14.87 7.22
CA VAL A 272 -16.95 -15.41 6.17
C VAL A 272 -16.42 -16.74 5.66
N ASN A 273 -15.11 -16.85 5.48
CA ASN A 273 -14.39 -18.07 5.10
C ASN A 273 -13.09 -18.18 5.91
N PRO A 274 -13.05 -19.00 6.98
CA PRO A 274 -11.85 -19.19 7.80
C PRO A 274 -10.62 -19.69 7.03
N GLU A 275 -10.83 -20.40 5.92
CA GLU A 275 -9.77 -21.00 5.09
C GLU A 275 -9.32 -20.10 3.92
N VAL A 276 -9.76 -18.83 3.91
CA VAL A 276 -9.40 -17.87 2.86
C VAL A 276 -7.88 -17.69 2.78
N PHE A 277 -7.35 -17.84 1.57
CA PHE A 277 -5.99 -17.45 1.28
C PHE A 277 -5.95 -15.97 0.90
N GLU A 278 -5.07 -15.20 1.51
CA GLU A 278 -4.80 -13.84 1.08
C GLU A 278 -3.33 -13.64 0.82
N LEU A 279 -3.04 -12.99 -0.31
CA LEU A 279 -1.72 -12.56 -0.72
C LEU A 279 -1.73 -11.05 -0.95
N VAL A 280 -0.84 -10.36 -0.26
CA VAL A 280 -0.41 -9.01 -0.60
C VAL A 280 0.94 -9.12 -1.30
N CYS A 281 1.05 -8.51 -2.48
CA CYS A 281 2.29 -8.44 -3.24
C CYS A 281 2.75 -6.99 -3.34
N GLU A 282 3.81 -6.66 -2.62
CA GLU A 282 4.40 -5.33 -2.54
C GLU A 282 5.54 -5.23 -3.56
N VAL A 283 5.40 -4.29 -4.48
CA VAL A 283 6.38 -4.06 -5.55
C VAL A 283 6.87 -2.61 -5.53
N PRO A 284 8.19 -2.37 -5.58
CA PRO A 284 8.73 -1.03 -5.44
C PRO A 284 8.63 -0.23 -6.73
N TYR A 285 8.17 1.02 -6.67
CA TYR A 285 8.17 1.88 -7.85
C TYR A 285 9.54 2.52 -8.15
N ILE A 286 10.26 2.91 -7.10
CA ILE A 286 11.66 3.34 -7.18
C ILE A 286 12.54 2.45 -6.32
N TYR A 287 13.81 2.34 -6.71
CA TYR A 287 14.73 1.40 -6.07
C TYR A 287 16.18 1.89 -6.06
N ASP A 288 16.92 1.52 -5.01
CA ASP A 288 18.37 1.71 -4.86
C ASP A 288 19.02 0.38 -4.49
N TYR A 289 20.07 -0.01 -5.22
CA TYR A 289 20.74 -1.30 -5.09
C TYR A 289 21.22 -1.64 -3.68
N ARG A 290 21.48 -0.64 -2.83
CA ARG A 290 21.87 -0.86 -1.44
C ARG A 290 20.83 -1.57 -0.60
N LEU A 291 19.54 -1.47 -0.97
CA LEU A 291 18.44 -2.20 -0.32
C LEU A 291 18.52 -3.74 -0.50
N SER A 292 19.46 -4.24 -1.33
CA SER A 292 19.72 -5.68 -1.50
C SER A 292 21.05 -6.16 -0.92
N ILE A 293 21.84 -5.26 -0.32
CA ILE A 293 23.18 -5.60 0.16
C ILE A 293 23.11 -6.14 1.60
N ASP A 294 23.21 -7.45 1.71
CA ASP A 294 23.21 -8.20 2.97
C ASP A 294 24.64 -8.34 3.55
N ILE A 295 25.37 -7.23 3.64
CA ILE A 295 26.72 -7.18 4.20
C ILE A 295 26.65 -6.53 5.59
N PRO A 296 27.13 -7.18 6.66
CA PRO A 296 27.20 -6.59 7.99
C PRO A 296 28.12 -5.37 8.04
N LEU A 297 27.67 -4.31 8.73
CA LEU A 297 28.42 -3.05 8.90
C LEU A 297 29.35 -3.02 10.12
N GLY A 298 29.20 -3.98 11.04
CA GLY A 298 29.85 -3.95 12.36
C GLY A 298 29.24 -2.92 13.32
N VAL A 299 28.10 -2.33 12.98
CA VAL A 299 27.35 -1.39 13.82
C VAL A 299 26.05 -2.07 14.27
N PRO A 300 25.73 -2.07 15.58
CA PRO A 300 24.47 -2.66 16.04
C PRO A 300 23.25 -1.98 15.40
N ARG A 301 22.26 -2.77 14.97
CA ARG A 301 21.00 -2.28 14.38
C ARG A 301 20.28 -1.30 15.28
N ARG A 302 20.32 -1.52 16.60
CA ARG A 302 19.81 -0.62 17.63
C ARG A 302 20.32 0.81 17.51
N GLU A 303 21.62 1.00 17.23
CA GLU A 303 22.20 2.34 17.14
C GLU A 303 21.65 3.12 15.93
N LEU A 304 21.46 2.44 14.81
CA LEU A 304 20.88 3.04 13.61
C LEU A 304 19.42 3.43 13.84
N LEU A 305 18.64 2.54 14.45
CA LEU A 305 17.25 2.81 14.81
C LEU A 305 17.13 3.96 15.81
N ARG A 306 18.01 4.05 16.81
CA ARG A 306 18.06 5.21 17.74
C ARG A 306 18.31 6.53 17.02
N ILE A 307 19.26 6.55 16.08
CA ILE A 307 19.57 7.75 15.29
C ILE A 307 18.36 8.16 14.44
N SER A 308 17.75 7.19 13.75
CA SER A 308 16.54 7.41 12.95
C SER A 308 15.40 7.92 13.79
N HIS A 309 15.10 7.25 14.91
CA HIS A 309 14.02 7.61 15.81
C HIS A 309 14.16 9.03 16.36
N LYS A 310 15.37 9.41 16.78
CA LYS A 310 15.65 10.77 17.24
C LYS A 310 15.40 11.79 16.13
N LYS A 311 15.81 11.48 14.90
CA LYS A 311 15.59 12.34 13.75
C LYS A 311 14.11 12.45 13.40
N ASP A 312 13.37 11.35 13.41
CA ASP A 312 11.93 11.34 13.14
C ASP A 312 11.16 12.19 14.15
N LYS A 313 11.52 12.11 15.43
CA LYS A 313 11.00 13.02 16.47
C LYS A 313 11.27 14.49 16.12
N MET A 314 12.53 14.85 15.79
CA MET A 314 12.89 16.23 15.44
C MET A 314 12.14 16.74 14.20
N LEU A 315 12.08 15.93 13.14
CA LEU A 315 11.37 16.27 11.91
C LEU A 315 9.87 16.42 12.15
N PHE A 316 9.31 15.62 13.05
CA PHE A 316 7.90 15.71 13.44
C PHE A 316 7.61 16.95 14.29
N GLU A 317 8.48 17.33 15.23
CA GLU A 317 8.34 18.58 15.99
C GLU A 317 8.33 19.82 15.07
N ASP A 318 9.17 19.83 14.04
CA ASP A 318 9.17 20.91 13.04
C ASP A 318 7.90 20.93 12.19
N LEU A 319 7.33 19.76 11.88
CA LEU A 319 6.03 19.64 11.22
C LEU A 319 4.91 20.18 12.12
N GLU A 320 4.89 19.85 13.41
CA GLU A 320 3.88 20.32 14.36
C GLU A 320 3.81 21.86 14.41
N LYS A 321 4.96 22.54 14.39
CA LYS A 321 5.02 24.01 14.34
C LYS A 321 4.31 24.58 13.11
N ASP A 322 4.51 23.96 11.94
CA ASP A 322 3.84 24.40 10.70
C ASP A 322 2.34 24.11 10.75
N LEU A 323 1.94 22.95 11.29
CA LEU A 323 0.53 22.58 11.45
C LEU A 323 -0.21 23.54 12.39
N ASP A 324 0.40 23.92 13.51
CA ASP A 324 -0.21 24.83 14.48
C ASP A 324 -0.48 26.20 13.87
N ARG A 325 0.45 26.72 13.04
CA ARG A 325 0.29 27.99 12.33
C ARG A 325 -0.90 28.00 11.37
N ILE A 326 -1.14 26.89 10.68
CA ILE A 326 -2.17 26.82 9.64
C ILE A 326 -3.52 26.31 10.17
N SER A 327 -3.55 25.66 11.33
CA SER A 327 -4.71 24.92 11.87
C SER A 327 -6.03 25.70 11.88
N LYS A 328 -6.01 26.97 12.29
CA LYS A 328 -7.18 27.85 12.37
C LYS A 328 -7.81 28.21 11.01
N TYR A 329 -7.12 27.91 9.91
CA TYR A 329 -7.59 28.17 8.55
C TYR A 329 -8.09 26.91 7.84
N MET A 330 -7.85 25.73 8.40
CA MET A 330 -8.17 24.46 7.74
C MET A 330 -9.64 24.12 7.97
N SER A 331 -10.36 23.83 6.89
CA SER A 331 -11.75 23.39 7.01
C SER A 331 -11.84 21.92 7.40
N VAL A 332 -13.00 21.53 7.94
CA VAL A 332 -13.26 20.14 8.38
C VAL A 332 -13.25 19.16 7.21
N ASP A 333 -13.64 19.61 6.01
CA ASP A 333 -13.68 18.81 4.79
C ASP A 333 -12.34 18.73 4.05
N ASN A 334 -11.24 19.26 4.59
CA ASN A 334 -9.92 19.22 3.96
C ASN A 334 -9.25 17.84 4.15
N PRO A 335 -9.18 16.98 3.12
CA PRO A 335 -8.71 15.60 3.28
C PRO A 335 -7.21 15.53 3.58
N PHE A 336 -6.43 16.51 3.10
CA PHE A 336 -4.99 16.55 3.32
C PHE A 336 -4.66 16.94 4.76
N TYR A 337 -5.39 17.91 5.30
CA TYR A 337 -5.24 18.31 6.70
C TYR A 337 -5.76 17.23 7.65
N GLU A 338 -6.81 16.49 7.29
CA GLU A 338 -7.27 15.34 8.06
C GLU A 338 -6.18 14.26 8.19
N ALA A 339 -5.49 13.92 7.09
CA ALA A 339 -4.37 12.97 7.09
C ALA A 339 -3.21 13.42 7.99
N LEU A 340 -2.85 14.71 7.94
CA LEU A 340 -1.84 15.31 8.81
C LEU A 340 -2.27 15.30 10.29
N SER A 341 -3.53 15.64 10.55
CA SER A 341 -4.10 15.68 11.90
C SER A 341 -4.15 14.29 12.54
N TYR A 342 -4.51 13.27 11.76
CA TYR A 342 -4.44 11.87 12.18
C TYR A 342 -3.01 11.46 12.52
N THR A 343 -2.06 11.75 11.62
CA THR A 343 -0.62 11.47 11.86
C THR A 343 -0.17 12.08 13.19
N ARG A 344 -0.58 13.32 13.48
CA ARG A 344 -0.22 13.99 14.74
C ARG A 344 -0.74 13.29 16.00
N ARG A 345 -1.92 12.67 15.93
CA ARG A 345 -2.48 11.90 17.06
C ARG A 345 -1.82 10.53 17.20
N ALA A 346 -1.67 9.82 16.08
CA ALA A 346 -1.21 8.44 16.05
C ALA A 346 0.30 8.27 16.31
N ILE A 347 1.12 9.26 15.97
CA ILE A 347 2.58 9.10 15.98
C ILE A 347 3.19 9.11 17.40
N LYS A 348 2.61 9.85 18.36
CA LYS A 348 3.21 9.98 19.70
C LYS A 348 3.22 8.65 20.47
N PRO A 349 2.10 7.90 20.57
CA PRO A 349 2.13 6.59 21.19
C PRO A 349 2.99 5.60 20.42
N GLN A 350 3.00 5.68 19.09
CA GLN A 350 3.87 4.84 18.25
C GLN A 350 5.35 5.07 18.59
N PHE A 351 5.77 6.33 18.70
CA PHE A 351 7.14 6.66 19.06
C PHE A 351 7.53 6.19 20.46
N GLU A 352 6.61 6.21 21.42
CA GLU A 352 6.85 5.69 22.77
C GLU A 352 7.05 4.16 22.73
N ALA A 353 6.18 3.45 22.02
CA ALA A 353 6.26 2.00 21.88
C ALA A 353 7.54 1.58 21.14
N GLU A 354 7.88 2.29 20.06
CA GLU A 354 9.07 2.04 19.25
C GLU A 354 10.35 2.30 20.05
N GLU A 355 10.41 3.38 20.85
CA GLU A 355 11.54 3.65 21.75
C GLU A 355 11.77 2.48 22.72
N LYS A 356 10.71 2.01 23.37
CA LYS A 356 10.81 0.88 24.29
C LYS A 356 11.19 -0.42 23.58
N TRP A 357 10.69 -0.64 22.36
CA TRP A 357 11.05 -1.78 21.53
C TRP A 357 12.53 -1.76 21.13
N ILE A 358 13.05 -0.61 20.68
CA ILE A 358 14.47 -0.41 20.33
C ILE A 358 15.36 -0.79 21.52
N GLU A 359 14.98 -0.38 22.73
CA GLU A 359 15.76 -0.63 23.94
C GLU A 359 15.66 -2.07 24.46
N ALA A 360 14.48 -2.67 24.39
CA ALA A 360 14.21 -3.96 25.02
C ALA A 360 14.55 -5.17 24.15
N THR A 361 14.64 -5.01 22.83
CA THR A 361 14.74 -6.14 21.88
C THR A 361 16.20 -6.60 21.72
N PRO A 362 16.56 -7.83 22.18
CA PRO A 362 17.94 -8.31 22.15
C PRO A 362 18.53 -8.48 20.74
N GLU A 363 17.71 -8.88 19.77
CA GLU A 363 18.10 -9.12 18.37
C GLU A 363 18.64 -7.84 17.70
N LEU A 364 18.25 -6.66 18.19
CA LEU A 364 18.76 -5.38 17.68
C LEU A 364 20.22 -5.10 18.06
N SER A 365 20.82 -5.92 18.94
CA SER A 365 22.26 -5.85 19.25
C SER A 365 23.13 -6.47 18.15
N GLU A 366 22.54 -7.23 17.23
CA GLU A 366 23.25 -7.77 16.07
C GLU A 366 23.68 -6.65 15.10
N SER A 367 24.72 -6.92 14.31
CA SER A 367 25.19 -5.97 13.31
C SER A 367 24.11 -5.73 12.26
N ALA A 368 23.78 -4.47 12.02
CA ALA A 368 22.99 -4.08 10.86
C ALA A 368 23.70 -4.45 9.57
N THR A 369 22.90 -4.73 8.55
CA THR A 369 23.36 -4.88 7.16
C THR A 369 23.34 -3.53 6.45
N VAL A 370 24.02 -3.43 5.30
CA VAL A 370 23.94 -2.24 4.43
C VAL A 370 22.48 -1.93 4.06
N ALA A 371 21.69 -2.96 3.71
CA ALA A 371 20.28 -2.80 3.37
C ALA A 371 19.45 -2.22 4.53
N GLN A 372 19.59 -2.78 5.73
CA GLN A 372 18.90 -2.31 6.94
C GLN A 372 19.27 -0.87 7.30
N ALA A 373 20.56 -0.53 7.22
CA ALA A 373 21.04 0.81 7.51
C ALA A 373 20.52 1.85 6.52
N PHE A 374 20.53 1.50 5.23
CA PHE A 374 20.03 2.38 4.18
C PHE A 374 18.51 2.55 4.25
N ASP A 375 17.76 1.48 4.50
CA ASP A 375 16.30 1.51 4.64
C ASP A 375 15.84 2.33 5.85
N THR A 376 16.49 2.11 7.01
CA THR A 376 16.27 2.92 8.23
C THR A 376 16.42 4.41 7.94
N TYR A 377 17.51 4.79 7.26
CA TYR A 377 17.76 6.17 6.89
C TYR A 377 16.72 6.74 5.93
N LEU A 378 16.36 5.95 4.93
CA LEU A 378 15.47 6.33 3.84
C LEU A 378 14.06 6.69 4.34
N ASN A 379 13.54 5.90 5.28
CA ASN A 379 12.19 6.07 5.82
C ASN A 379 11.98 7.44 6.46
N SER A 380 12.97 7.98 7.17
CA SER A 380 12.90 9.34 7.73
C SER A 380 12.69 10.43 6.67
N TYR A 381 13.38 10.32 5.52
CA TYR A 381 13.26 11.31 4.45
C TYR A 381 11.94 11.21 3.71
N ILE A 382 11.54 9.99 3.35
CA ILE A 382 10.32 9.77 2.58
C ILE A 382 9.11 10.27 3.37
N GLY A 383 9.00 9.88 4.64
CA GLY A 383 7.92 10.33 5.51
C GLY A 383 7.87 11.86 5.62
N TYR A 384 9.03 12.50 5.79
CA TYR A 384 9.15 13.96 5.82
C TYR A 384 8.72 14.64 4.52
N ILE A 385 9.24 14.20 3.37
CA ILE A 385 8.94 14.75 2.04
C ILE A 385 7.44 14.67 1.76
N PHE A 386 6.82 13.52 2.06
CA PHE A 386 5.38 13.32 1.82
C PHE A 386 4.50 14.18 2.72
N ARG A 387 4.88 14.37 3.99
CA ARG A 387 4.14 15.23 4.92
C ARG A 387 4.18 16.70 4.50
N TYR A 388 5.30 17.19 3.97
CA TYR A 388 5.37 18.55 3.42
C TYR A 388 4.62 18.71 2.10
N GLY A 389 4.58 17.65 1.28
CA GLY A 389 3.67 17.57 0.13
C GLY A 389 2.20 17.72 0.56
N LEU A 390 1.79 17.00 1.62
CA LEU A 390 0.44 17.11 2.18
C LEU A 390 0.14 18.51 2.75
N ILE A 391 1.09 19.16 3.45
CA ILE A 391 0.89 20.54 3.93
C ILE A 391 0.64 21.47 2.75
N TYR A 392 1.48 21.39 1.71
CA TYR A 392 1.30 22.19 0.50
C TYR A 392 -0.11 22.00 -0.09
N ARG A 393 -0.56 20.75 -0.22
CA ARG A 393 -1.89 20.43 -0.75
C ARG A 393 -3.03 20.89 0.16
N ALA A 394 -2.87 20.78 1.48
CA ALA A 394 -3.86 21.25 2.45
C ALA A 394 -4.06 22.76 2.35
N ILE A 395 -2.97 23.53 2.22
CA ILE A 395 -3.04 24.98 2.03
C ILE A 395 -3.65 25.33 0.68
N GLN A 396 -3.24 24.65 -0.41
CA GLN A 396 -3.82 24.87 -1.74
C GLN A 396 -5.33 24.60 -1.77
N TYR A 397 -5.80 23.59 -1.04
CA TYR A 397 -7.23 23.29 -0.90
C TYR A 397 -8.01 24.46 -0.28
N GLU A 398 -7.47 25.09 0.77
CA GLU A 398 -8.10 26.26 1.38
C GLU A 398 -8.03 27.51 0.50
N MET A 399 -6.88 27.76 -0.12
CA MET A 399 -6.69 28.90 -1.01
C MET A 399 -7.61 28.83 -2.23
N ALA A 400 -7.86 27.63 -2.78
CA ALA A 400 -8.82 27.42 -3.87
C ALA A 400 -10.27 27.76 -3.48
N LYS A 401 -10.59 27.73 -2.17
CA LYS A 401 -11.89 28.16 -1.62
C LYS A 401 -11.91 29.64 -1.23
N GLY A 402 -10.84 30.39 -1.53
CA GLY A 402 -10.73 31.82 -1.26
C GLY A 402 -10.20 32.19 0.12
N VAL A 403 -9.72 31.22 0.92
CA VAL A 403 -9.06 31.51 2.19
C VAL A 403 -7.69 32.12 1.92
N SER A 404 -7.45 33.33 2.44
CA SER A 404 -6.16 34.03 2.30
C SER A 404 -5.64 34.46 3.67
N SER A 405 -4.36 34.22 3.91
CA SER A 405 -3.64 34.66 5.09
C SER A 405 -2.14 34.66 4.82
N LYS A 406 -1.43 35.62 5.42
CA LYS A 406 0.04 35.66 5.43
C LYS A 406 0.65 34.38 6.02
N ASP A 407 0.02 33.79 7.03
CA ASP A 407 0.46 32.52 7.62
C ASP A 407 0.43 31.38 6.58
N LEU A 408 -0.64 31.30 5.77
CA LEU A 408 -0.79 30.27 4.74
C LEU A 408 0.27 30.44 3.64
N GLU A 409 0.48 31.66 3.17
CA GLU A 409 1.48 31.97 2.13
C GLU A 409 2.91 31.63 2.62
N GLU A 410 3.25 32.02 3.85
CA GLU A 410 4.57 31.76 4.43
C GLU A 410 4.80 30.26 4.66
N VAL A 411 3.84 29.54 5.23
CA VAL A 411 3.96 28.09 5.48
C VAL A 411 3.99 27.33 4.16
N GLN A 412 3.22 27.73 3.15
CA GLN A 412 3.28 27.12 1.83
C GLN A 412 4.67 27.27 1.19
N LYS A 413 5.23 28.49 1.20
CA LYS A 413 6.58 28.75 0.67
C LYS A 413 7.64 27.97 1.44
N SER A 414 7.55 27.94 2.77
CA SER A 414 8.43 27.16 3.64
C SER A 414 8.34 25.66 3.33
N SER A 415 7.12 25.14 3.14
CA SER A 415 6.87 23.73 2.82
C SER A 415 7.51 23.32 1.51
N LEU A 416 7.37 24.13 0.46
CA LEU A 416 8.05 23.89 -0.82
C LEU A 416 9.57 23.90 -0.67
N LYS A 417 10.12 24.81 0.15
CA LYS A 417 11.57 24.86 0.38
C LYS A 417 12.07 23.65 1.17
N LYS A 418 11.33 23.22 2.18
CA LYS A 418 11.61 22.00 2.97
C LYS A 418 11.55 20.75 2.10
N LEU A 419 10.58 20.67 1.20
CA LEU A 419 10.45 19.60 0.22
C LEU A 419 11.62 19.59 -0.77
N GLU A 420 12.02 20.75 -1.30
CA GLU A 420 13.20 20.89 -2.18
C GLU A 420 14.47 20.42 -1.47
N ASN A 421 14.69 20.88 -0.23
CA ASN A 421 15.87 20.52 0.56
C ASN A 421 15.89 19.02 0.87
N GLY A 422 14.76 18.45 1.31
CA GLY A 422 14.65 17.02 1.62
C GLY A 422 14.88 16.14 0.40
N ILE A 423 14.38 16.54 -0.78
CA ILE A 423 14.66 15.83 -2.04
C ILE A 423 16.12 15.97 -2.44
N SER A 424 16.71 17.16 -2.32
CA SER A 424 18.14 17.38 -2.63
C SER A 424 19.04 16.52 -1.75
N GLU A 425 18.73 16.43 -0.46
CA GLU A 425 19.47 15.60 0.48
C GLU A 425 19.25 14.10 0.24
N LEU A 426 18.01 13.68 -0.04
CA LEU A 426 17.77 12.30 -0.45
C LEU A 426 18.55 11.95 -1.72
N ASN A 427 18.54 12.82 -2.73
CA ASN A 427 19.28 12.62 -3.99
C ASN A 427 20.81 12.58 -3.81
N SER A 428 21.37 13.29 -2.82
CA SER A 428 22.81 13.22 -2.56
C SER A 428 23.24 11.94 -1.86
N LEU A 429 22.28 11.20 -1.30
CA LEU A 429 22.51 10.00 -0.48
C LEU A 429 21.96 8.74 -1.10
N SER A 430 21.12 8.87 -2.12
CA SER A 430 20.52 7.80 -2.89
C SER A 430 20.97 7.84 -4.36
N ASN A 431 21.03 6.68 -5.00
CA ASN A 431 21.19 6.54 -6.43
C ASN A 431 20.01 5.71 -6.96
N TYR A 432 18.80 6.21 -6.71
CA TYR A 432 17.59 5.49 -7.05
C TYR A 432 17.25 5.61 -8.53
N TYR A 433 16.53 4.62 -9.04
CA TYR A 433 15.93 4.63 -10.37
C TYR A 433 14.48 4.15 -10.32
N THR A 434 13.69 4.53 -11.33
CA THR A 434 12.33 4.04 -11.51
C THR A 434 12.34 2.67 -12.18
N ILE A 435 11.57 1.72 -11.65
CA ILE A 435 11.43 0.40 -12.26
C ILE A 435 10.38 0.47 -13.38
N PRO A 436 10.62 -0.14 -14.55
CA PRO A 436 9.61 -0.21 -15.60
C PRO A 436 8.31 -0.83 -15.09
N ILE A 437 7.18 -0.15 -15.34
CA ILE A 437 5.86 -0.57 -14.83
C ILE A 437 5.53 -2.02 -15.22
N ARG A 438 5.90 -2.44 -16.44
CA ARG A 438 5.74 -3.83 -16.91
C ARG A 438 6.38 -4.85 -15.98
N HIS A 439 7.55 -4.54 -15.40
CA HIS A 439 8.25 -5.46 -14.50
C HIS A 439 7.44 -5.66 -13.22
N LEU A 440 6.92 -4.57 -12.66
CA LEU A 440 6.10 -4.60 -11.44
C LEU A 440 4.78 -5.36 -11.67
N VAL A 441 4.12 -5.10 -12.81
CA VAL A 441 2.92 -5.84 -13.25
C VAL A 441 3.21 -7.32 -13.42
N SER A 442 4.36 -7.66 -14.02
CA SER A 442 4.76 -9.06 -14.22
C SER A 442 4.98 -9.80 -12.91
N ILE A 443 5.58 -9.13 -11.92
CA ILE A 443 5.84 -9.70 -10.59
C ILE A 443 4.52 -9.98 -9.85
N GLN A 444 3.61 -8.99 -9.80
CA GLN A 444 2.31 -9.18 -9.16
C GLN A 444 1.50 -10.28 -9.85
N LEU A 445 1.46 -10.29 -11.19
CA LEU A 445 0.73 -11.31 -11.93
C LEU A 445 1.30 -12.71 -11.71
N ALA A 446 2.63 -12.84 -11.69
CA ALA A 446 3.28 -14.11 -11.39
C ALA A 446 2.90 -14.60 -10.00
N ALA A 447 2.91 -13.72 -9.00
CA ALA A 447 2.55 -14.05 -7.63
C ALA A 447 1.12 -14.62 -7.54
N ILE A 448 0.14 -13.94 -8.17
CA ILE A 448 -1.26 -14.38 -8.27
C ILE A 448 -1.35 -15.78 -8.90
N LEU A 449 -0.72 -15.99 -10.07
CA LEU A 449 -0.85 -17.25 -10.81
C LEU A 449 -0.15 -18.41 -10.09
N LEU A 450 1.00 -18.16 -9.48
CA LEU A 450 1.74 -19.15 -8.71
C LEU A 450 0.96 -19.60 -7.47
N SER A 451 0.44 -18.64 -6.69
CA SER A 451 -0.34 -18.96 -5.49
C SER A 451 -1.74 -19.47 -5.78
N LEU A 452 -2.27 -19.33 -6.99
CA LEU A 452 -3.56 -19.92 -7.33
C LEU A 452 -3.45 -21.36 -7.84
N THR A 453 -2.38 -21.67 -8.58
CA THR A 453 -2.26 -22.93 -9.33
C THR A 453 -1.39 -23.98 -8.65
N ARG A 454 -0.60 -23.59 -7.64
CA ARG A 454 0.39 -24.47 -6.99
C ARG A 454 0.20 -24.57 -5.49
N THR A 455 -1.00 -24.28 -4.97
CA THR A 455 -1.31 -24.28 -3.53
C THR A 455 -2.33 -25.33 -3.15
#